data_AF-K7FQ49-F1
#
_entry.id   AF-K7FQ49-F1
#
_cell.length_a   1.000
_cell.length_b   1.000
_cell.length_c   1.000
_cell.angle_alpha   90.00
_cell.angle_beta   90.00
_cell.angle_gamma   90.00
#
_symmetry.space_group_name_H-M   'P 1'
#
loop_
_entity.id
_entity.type
_entity.pdbx_description
1 polymer ?
#
loop_
_entity_poly.entity_id
_entity_poly.type
_entity_poly.pdbx_seq_one_letter_code
_entity_poly.pdbx_strand_id
1 'polypeptide(L)'
;MRLKPGCLLQFLYLDKIYCLLSVRNARALAEYFQLLDVHKKNTLNDLQVYHFLHYVTDLTKEQIMLVFDLLDWNATGELGFDEFYMLVCILMAHEKQNHLEKQFIYQHSGAVFELLDMDGGHTVGPREFQATRFLFNIKKQELEKIFKDFDVSGDEQLNYKEFKMFTIFCIERQQKKEREKKKKRLNAEIPEPSGPD
;
A
#
# COMPACT_ATOMS: atom_id res chain seq x y z
N MET A 1 6.28 7.31 -3.13
CA MET A 1 5.53 8.39 -2.47
C MET A 1 6.12 8.61 -1.08
N ARG A 2 5.92 9.76 -0.46
CA ARG A 2 6.29 10.05 0.93
C ARG A 2 5.23 10.94 1.57
N LEU A 3 4.95 10.70 2.84
CA LEU A 3 4.16 11.60 3.66
C LEU A 3 4.96 12.87 3.96
N LYS A 4 4.28 14.02 3.85
CA LYS A 4 4.82 15.32 4.26
C LYS A 4 4.81 15.44 5.79
N PRO A 5 5.83 16.08 6.39
CA PRO A 5 5.89 16.27 7.84
C PRO A 5 4.76 17.19 8.33
N GLY A 6 4.29 16.95 9.56
CA GLY A 6 3.29 17.78 10.23
C GLY A 6 1.84 17.48 9.85
N CYS A 7 1.58 16.43 9.06
CA CYS A 7 0.22 15.99 8.76
C CYS A 7 -0.34 15.03 9.82
N LEU A 8 -1.68 14.97 9.94
CA LEU A 8 -2.38 14.09 10.88
C LEU A 8 -1.95 12.62 10.78
N LEU A 9 -1.67 12.15 9.56
CA LEU A 9 -1.33 10.75 9.28
C LEU A 9 -0.12 10.28 10.10
N GLN A 10 0.86 11.15 10.37
CA GLN A 10 2.04 10.80 11.17
C GLN A 10 1.73 10.46 12.65
N PHE A 11 0.54 10.82 13.12
CA PHE A 11 0.08 10.52 14.48
C PHE A 11 -0.85 9.31 14.51
N LEU A 12 -1.21 8.75 13.36
CA LEU A 12 -1.98 7.52 13.27
C LEU A 12 -1.04 6.32 13.38
N TYR A 13 -1.58 5.23 13.92
CA TYR A 13 -0.90 3.95 14.00
C TYR A 13 -1.66 2.92 13.16
N LEU A 14 -0.91 2.29 12.24
CA LEU A 14 -1.36 1.15 11.45
C LEU A 14 -0.86 -0.13 12.11
N ASP A 15 -1.78 -1.07 12.33
CA ASP A 15 -1.41 -2.37 12.88
C ASP A 15 -0.46 -3.13 11.94
N LYS A 16 0.60 -3.72 12.48
CA LYS A 16 1.64 -4.36 11.67
C LYS A 16 1.24 -5.71 11.09
N ILE A 17 0.21 -6.35 11.62
CA ILE A 17 -0.26 -7.67 11.19
C ILE A 17 -1.41 -7.49 10.20
N TYR A 18 -2.44 -6.77 10.63
CA TYR A 18 -3.67 -6.57 9.86
C TYR A 18 -3.57 -5.41 8.88
N CYS A 19 -2.59 -4.51 9.03
CA CYS A 19 -2.47 -3.30 8.21
C CYS A 19 -3.77 -2.49 8.16
N LEU A 20 -4.41 -2.36 9.33
CA LEU A 20 -5.62 -1.58 9.55
C LEU A 20 -5.41 -0.64 10.74
N LEU A 21 -6.17 0.45 10.78
CA LEU A 21 -6.16 1.36 11.92
C LEU A 21 -6.90 0.75 13.11
N SER A 22 -6.42 1.01 14.32
CA SER A 22 -7.18 0.74 15.54
C SER A 22 -8.50 1.51 15.55
N VAL A 23 -9.50 1.04 16.30
CA VAL A 23 -10.81 1.71 16.43
C VAL A 23 -10.66 3.19 16.83
N ARG A 24 -9.72 3.50 17.73
CA ARG A 24 -9.44 4.88 18.16
C ARG A 24 -8.92 5.74 17.01
N ASN A 25 -8.00 5.22 16.21
CA ASN A 25 -7.43 5.94 15.07
C ASN A 25 -8.44 6.06 13.92
N ALA A 26 -9.24 5.02 13.69
CA ALA A 26 -10.33 5.05 12.72
C ALA A 26 -11.38 6.12 13.09
N ARG A 27 -11.70 6.27 14.39
CA ARG A 27 -12.57 7.36 14.85
C ARG A 27 -11.96 8.74 14.62
N ALA A 28 -10.69 8.94 14.96
CA ALA A 28 -10.01 10.21 14.71
C ALA A 28 -9.97 10.53 13.20
N LEU A 29 -9.77 9.51 12.35
CA LEU A 29 -9.83 9.66 10.91
C LEU A 29 -11.24 9.99 10.40
N ALA A 30 -12.28 9.39 10.98
CA ALA A 30 -13.67 9.71 10.66
C ALA A 30 -14.02 11.17 10.99
N GLU A 31 -13.58 11.66 12.16
CA GLU A 31 -13.73 13.07 12.53
C GLU A 31 -12.96 13.99 11.55
N TYR A 32 -11.76 13.59 11.13
CA TYR A 32 -11.00 14.34 10.13
C TYR A 32 -11.66 14.34 8.74
N PHE A 33 -12.22 13.20 8.30
CA PHE A 33 -12.99 13.09 7.06
C PHE A 33 -14.17 14.07 7.05
N GLN A 34 -14.89 14.20 8.17
CA GLN A 34 -16.00 15.15 8.30
C GLN A 34 -15.53 16.62 8.22
N LEU A 35 -14.29 16.93 8.62
CA LEU A 35 -13.71 18.26 8.42
C LEU A 35 -13.33 18.53 6.96
N LEU A 36 -12.91 17.50 6.24
CA LEU A 36 -12.64 17.59 4.80
C LEU A 36 -13.92 17.70 3.98
N ASP A 37 -15.01 17.08 4.43
CA ASP A 37 -16.33 17.12 3.79
C ASP A 37 -17.06 18.46 4.01
N VAL A 38 -16.59 19.50 3.31
CA VAL A 38 -17.17 20.85 3.36
C VAL A 38 -18.62 20.90 2.85
N HIS A 39 -19.03 19.93 2.03
CA HIS A 39 -20.37 19.86 1.46
C HIS A 39 -21.36 19.08 2.33
N LYS A 40 -20.88 18.34 3.33
CA LYS A 40 -21.67 17.53 4.28
C LYS A 40 -22.50 16.46 3.58
N LYS A 41 -21.92 15.82 2.58
CA LYS A 41 -22.55 14.72 1.82
C LYS A 41 -22.15 13.32 2.32
N ASN A 42 -21.27 13.25 3.31
CA ASN A 42 -20.53 12.05 3.73
C ASN A 42 -19.64 11.47 2.61
N THR A 43 -19.20 12.32 1.69
CA THR A 43 -18.36 11.99 0.55
C THR A 43 -17.39 13.13 0.25
N LEU A 44 -16.28 12.85 -0.43
CA LEU A 44 -15.28 13.82 -0.86
C LEU A 44 -15.18 13.82 -2.37
N ASN A 45 -15.39 14.98 -3.02
CA ASN A 45 -15.15 15.11 -4.45
C ASN A 45 -13.66 15.13 -4.80
N ASP A 46 -13.37 15.08 -6.10
CA ASP A 46 -12.04 15.14 -6.69
C ASP A 46 -11.19 16.31 -6.16
N LEU A 47 -11.77 17.50 -6.01
CA LEU A 47 -11.07 18.69 -5.52
C LEU A 47 -10.69 18.58 -4.03
N GLN A 48 -11.60 18.08 -3.20
CA GLN A 48 -11.35 17.85 -1.77
C GLN A 48 -10.24 16.80 -1.57
N VAL A 49 -10.31 15.69 -2.32
CA VAL A 49 -9.28 14.64 -2.30
C VAL A 49 -7.96 15.16 -2.85
N TYR A 50 -7.98 15.96 -3.91
CA TYR A 50 -6.80 16.57 -4.49
C TYR A 50 -6.05 17.43 -3.46
N HIS A 51 -6.75 18.34 -2.80
CA HIS A 51 -6.13 19.21 -1.80
C HIS A 51 -5.64 18.42 -0.58
N PHE A 52 -6.39 17.41 -0.13
CA PHE A 52 -5.94 16.52 0.94
C PHE A 52 -4.63 15.80 0.56
N LEU A 53 -4.61 15.09 -0.57
CA LEU A 53 -3.43 14.33 -0.99
C LEU A 53 -2.24 15.23 -1.31
N HIS A 54 -2.48 16.37 -1.94
CA HIS A 54 -1.44 17.35 -2.20
C HIS A 54 -0.85 17.91 -0.90
N TYR A 55 -1.66 18.10 0.14
CA TYR A 55 -1.18 18.56 1.44
C TYR A 55 -0.40 17.48 2.19
N VAL A 56 -0.85 16.23 2.18
CA VAL A 56 -0.28 15.16 3.01
C VAL A 56 0.84 14.35 2.33
N THR A 57 1.00 14.41 1.01
CA THR A 57 1.98 13.61 0.25
C THR A 57 2.83 14.44 -0.71
N ASP A 58 3.87 13.82 -1.27
CA ASP A 58 4.70 14.34 -2.36
C ASP A 58 4.20 13.92 -3.77
N LEU A 59 2.96 13.43 -3.91
CA LEU A 59 2.40 13.00 -5.19
C LEU A 59 2.23 14.18 -6.16
N THR A 60 2.43 13.91 -7.46
CA THR A 60 2.11 14.86 -8.52
C THR A 60 0.59 14.94 -8.74
N LYS A 61 0.13 15.97 -9.46
CA LYS A 61 -1.29 16.10 -9.80
C LYS A 61 -1.81 14.86 -10.54
N GLU A 62 -1.05 14.37 -11.52
CA GLU A 62 -1.42 13.20 -12.33
C GLU A 62 -1.53 11.94 -11.46
N GLN A 63 -0.62 11.77 -10.50
CA GLN A 63 -0.68 10.67 -9.56
C GLN A 63 -1.87 10.78 -8.62
N ILE A 64 -2.19 11.99 -8.15
CA ILE A 64 -3.34 12.22 -7.26
C ILE A 64 -4.65 11.93 -7.98
N MET A 65 -4.81 12.39 -9.22
CA MET A 65 -6.01 12.10 -10.01
C MET A 65 -6.13 10.61 -10.30
N LEU A 66 -5.03 9.94 -10.66
CA LEU A 66 -5.02 8.49 -10.80
C LEU A 66 -5.46 7.80 -9.50
N VAL A 67 -4.95 8.20 -8.35
CA VAL A 67 -5.37 7.62 -7.05
C VAL A 67 -6.85 7.82 -6.78
N PHE A 68 -7.41 8.98 -7.14
CA PHE A 68 -8.84 9.23 -7.03
C PHE A 68 -9.63 8.26 -7.91
N ASP A 69 -9.27 8.17 -9.19
CA ASP A 69 -9.94 7.30 -10.16
C ASP A 69 -9.89 5.82 -9.76
N LEU A 70 -8.77 5.38 -9.15
CA LEU A 70 -8.63 4.02 -8.64
C LEU A 70 -9.57 3.71 -7.47
N LEU A 71 -9.84 4.69 -6.62
CA LEU A 71 -10.64 4.52 -5.40
C LEU A 71 -12.14 4.75 -5.62
N ASP A 72 -12.51 5.52 -6.64
CA ASP A 72 -13.90 5.74 -7.06
C ASP A 72 -14.42 4.52 -7.85
N TRP A 73 -14.39 3.34 -7.23
CA TRP A 73 -14.68 2.04 -7.85
C TRP A 73 -16.12 1.91 -8.40
N ASN A 74 -17.02 2.80 -7.98
CA ASN A 74 -18.43 2.83 -8.31
C ASN A 74 -18.73 3.97 -9.30
N ALA A 75 -17.68 4.70 -9.72
CA ALA A 75 -17.72 5.81 -10.65
C ALA A 75 -18.76 6.88 -10.27
N THR A 76 -18.87 7.17 -8.98
CA THR A 76 -19.79 8.20 -8.47
C THR A 76 -19.23 9.61 -8.61
N GLY A 77 -17.92 9.74 -8.83
CA GLY A 77 -17.21 11.01 -8.82
C GLY A 77 -16.99 11.56 -7.41
N GLU A 78 -17.24 10.76 -6.37
CA GLU A 78 -17.03 11.13 -4.97
C GLU A 78 -16.51 9.93 -4.17
N LEU A 79 -15.65 10.17 -3.16
CA LEU A 79 -15.15 9.13 -2.26
C LEU A 79 -15.88 9.15 -0.92
N GLY A 80 -16.53 8.05 -0.56
CA GLY A 80 -17.04 7.77 0.77
C GLY A 80 -15.94 7.47 1.79
N PHE A 81 -16.35 7.27 3.05
CA PHE A 81 -15.39 7.03 4.13
C PHE A 81 -14.61 5.73 3.98
N ASP A 82 -15.20 4.66 3.43
CA ASP A 82 -14.53 3.37 3.28
C ASP A 82 -13.37 3.44 2.27
N GLU A 83 -13.58 4.11 1.13
CA GLU A 83 -12.56 4.35 0.10
C GLU A 83 -11.47 5.27 0.66
N PHE A 84 -11.86 6.34 1.36
CA PHE A 84 -10.93 7.23 2.05
C PHE A 84 -10.12 6.51 3.14
N TYR A 85 -10.72 5.59 3.88
CA TYR A 85 -10.05 4.79 4.90
C TYR A 85 -9.02 3.86 4.26
N MET A 86 -9.37 3.21 3.15
CA MET A 86 -8.45 2.37 2.38
C MET A 86 -7.28 3.17 1.85
N LEU A 87 -7.53 4.36 1.27
CA LEU A 87 -6.48 5.30 0.87
C LEU A 87 -5.51 5.56 2.02
N VAL A 88 -6.04 5.92 3.18
CA VAL A 88 -5.23 6.24 4.35
C VAL A 88 -4.40 5.03 4.79
N CYS A 89 -4.96 3.82 4.78
CA CYS A 89 -4.19 2.62 5.10
C CYS A 89 -3.05 2.37 4.09
N ILE A 90 -3.27 2.59 2.79
CA ILE A 90 -2.22 2.52 1.75
C ILE A 90 -1.13 3.56 2.02
N LEU A 91 -1.51 4.81 2.30
CA LEU A 91 -0.56 5.90 2.60
C LEU A 91 0.31 5.57 3.82
N MET A 92 -0.32 5.02 4.87
CA MET A 92 0.36 4.62 6.12
C MET A 92 1.25 3.40 5.92
N ALA A 93 0.85 2.43 5.09
CA ALA A 93 1.66 1.24 4.81
C ALA A 93 2.96 1.60 4.07
N HIS A 94 2.92 2.64 3.23
CA HIS A 94 4.06 3.20 2.50
C HIS A 94 5.04 3.98 3.39
N GLU A 95 4.69 4.25 4.64
CA GLU A 95 5.53 5.04 5.52
C GLU A 95 6.84 4.30 5.84
N LYS A 96 7.97 5.00 5.62
CA LYS A 96 9.33 4.45 5.70
C LYS A 96 9.67 3.73 7.01
N GLN A 97 9.01 4.08 8.12
CA GLN A 97 9.30 3.46 9.41
C GLN A 97 8.71 2.05 9.53
N ASN A 98 7.62 1.78 8.81
CA ASN A 98 6.83 0.57 9.00
C ASN A 98 7.14 -0.49 7.92
N HIS A 99 7.48 -0.09 6.69
CA HIS A 99 7.76 -1.01 5.56
C HIS A 99 6.67 -2.10 5.41
N LEU A 100 5.40 -1.68 5.57
CA LEU A 100 4.25 -2.58 5.60
C LEU A 100 3.60 -2.74 4.23
N GLU A 101 4.13 -2.15 3.16
CA GLU A 101 3.50 -2.20 1.83
C GLU A 101 3.24 -3.65 1.38
N LYS A 102 4.22 -4.53 1.58
CA LYS A 102 4.09 -5.95 1.23
C LYS A 102 3.08 -6.66 2.11
N GLN A 103 3.07 -6.37 3.41
CA GLN A 103 2.12 -6.94 4.36
C GLN A 103 0.70 -6.49 4.05
N PHE A 104 0.52 -5.21 3.69
CA PHE A 104 -0.75 -4.64 3.27
C PHE A 104 -1.27 -5.34 2.00
N ILE A 105 -0.43 -5.45 0.97
CA ILE A 105 -0.80 -6.13 -0.29
C ILE A 105 -1.16 -7.60 -0.05
N TYR A 106 -0.44 -8.30 0.82
CA TYR A 106 -0.76 -9.69 1.17
C TYR A 106 -2.09 -9.79 1.91
N GLN A 107 -2.26 -9.01 2.97
CA GLN A 107 -3.42 -9.06 3.85
C GLN A 107 -4.71 -8.62 3.14
N HIS A 108 -4.60 -7.64 2.25
CA HIS A 108 -5.72 -7.04 1.52
C HIS A 108 -5.64 -7.34 0.02
N SER A 109 -5.10 -8.52 -0.33
CA SER A 109 -4.83 -8.89 -1.73
C SER A 109 -6.04 -8.80 -2.66
N GLY A 110 -7.26 -9.07 -2.18
CA GLY A 110 -8.49 -8.89 -2.97
C GLY A 110 -8.73 -7.42 -3.33
N ALA A 111 -8.84 -6.57 -2.32
CA ALA A 111 -9.06 -5.13 -2.52
C ALA A 111 -7.92 -4.47 -3.32
N VAL A 112 -6.67 -4.89 -3.10
CA VAL A 112 -5.53 -4.40 -3.90
C VAL A 112 -5.62 -4.90 -5.34
N PHE A 113 -6.02 -6.15 -5.57
CA PHE A 113 -6.18 -6.67 -6.93
C PHE A 113 -7.26 -5.88 -7.69
N GLU A 114 -8.41 -5.66 -7.07
CA GLU A 114 -9.49 -4.84 -7.64
C GLU A 114 -9.04 -3.41 -7.91
N LEU A 115 -8.23 -2.81 -7.02
CA LEU A 115 -7.63 -1.49 -7.23
C LEU A 115 -6.62 -1.47 -8.40
N LEU A 116 -5.97 -2.60 -8.70
CA LEU A 116 -4.97 -2.69 -9.77
C LEU A 116 -5.61 -3.01 -11.13
N ASP A 117 -6.75 -3.70 -11.14
CA ASP A 117 -7.53 -4.10 -12.31
C ASP A 117 -8.38 -2.91 -12.79
N MET A 118 -7.74 -1.96 -13.48
CA MET A 118 -8.31 -0.67 -13.82
C MET A 118 -9.38 -0.77 -14.91
N ASP A 119 -9.27 -1.75 -15.80
CA ASP A 119 -10.24 -1.98 -16.88
C ASP A 119 -11.35 -2.98 -16.50
N GLY A 120 -11.27 -3.59 -15.31
CA GLY A 120 -12.23 -4.57 -14.82
C GLY A 120 -12.18 -5.91 -15.57
N GLY A 121 -11.07 -6.20 -16.25
CA GLY A 121 -10.83 -7.43 -17.00
C GLY A 121 -10.62 -8.67 -16.14
N HIS A 122 -10.61 -8.53 -14.81
CA HIS A 122 -10.30 -9.58 -13.83
C HIS A 122 -8.87 -10.13 -13.95
N THR A 123 -7.99 -9.33 -14.57
CA THR A 123 -6.57 -9.61 -14.76
C THR A 123 -5.81 -8.31 -14.66
N VAL A 124 -4.65 -8.32 -14.02
CA VAL A 124 -3.79 -7.13 -13.94
C VAL A 124 -2.66 -7.26 -14.96
N GLY A 125 -2.66 -6.39 -15.96
CA GLY A 125 -1.65 -6.33 -16.99
C GLY A 125 -0.41 -5.50 -16.60
N PRO A 126 0.70 -5.59 -17.37
CA PRO A 126 1.92 -4.82 -17.09
C PRO A 126 1.73 -3.31 -17.07
N ARG A 127 0.78 -2.79 -17.86
CA ARG A 127 0.51 -1.34 -17.94
C ARG A 127 -0.16 -0.81 -16.68
N GLU A 128 -1.20 -1.50 -16.21
CA GLU A 128 -1.94 -1.14 -15.00
C GLU A 128 -1.04 -1.24 -13.78
N PHE A 129 -0.30 -2.34 -13.68
CA PHE A 129 0.66 -2.54 -12.61
C PHE A 129 1.76 -1.44 -12.63
N GLN A 130 2.28 -1.10 -13.82
CA GLN A 130 3.28 -0.05 -13.96
C GLN A 130 2.72 1.34 -13.59
N ALA A 131 1.46 1.63 -13.89
CA ALA A 131 0.80 2.89 -13.56
C ALA A 131 0.63 3.05 -12.05
N THR A 132 0.30 1.98 -11.33
CA THR A 132 -0.07 1.99 -9.91
C THR A 132 1.07 1.63 -8.94
N ARG A 133 2.21 1.11 -9.44
CA ARG A 133 3.35 0.65 -8.61
C ARG A 133 3.87 1.67 -7.59
N PHE A 134 3.67 2.97 -7.81
CA PHE A 134 4.13 4.02 -6.92
C PHE A 134 3.38 4.04 -5.58
N LEU A 135 2.15 3.54 -5.53
CA LEU A 135 1.35 3.37 -4.31
C LEU A 135 1.95 2.30 -3.39
N PHE A 136 2.47 1.23 -3.99
CA PHE A 136 2.91 0.05 -3.28
C PHE A 136 4.44 -0.09 -3.17
N ASN A 137 5.18 0.93 -3.60
CA ASN A 137 6.64 0.94 -3.57
C ASN A 137 7.29 -0.20 -4.38
N ILE A 138 6.64 -0.64 -5.45
CA ILE A 138 7.12 -1.75 -6.29
C ILE A 138 8.09 -1.22 -7.35
N LYS A 139 9.27 -1.84 -7.43
CA LYS A 139 10.31 -1.45 -8.40
C LYS A 139 10.01 -2.05 -9.78
N LYS A 140 10.38 -1.33 -10.84
CA LYS A 140 10.22 -1.82 -12.23
C LYS A 140 10.87 -3.19 -12.46
N GLN A 141 12.06 -3.43 -11.92
CA GLN A 141 12.75 -4.73 -12.02
C GLN A 141 12.02 -5.85 -11.27
N GLU A 142 11.30 -5.51 -10.20
CA GLU A 142 10.45 -6.49 -9.50
C GLU A 142 9.25 -6.83 -10.38
N LEU A 143 8.64 -5.84 -11.05
CA LEU A 143 7.51 -6.02 -11.97
C LEU A 143 7.82 -7.02 -13.10
N GLU A 144 8.92 -6.84 -13.84
CA GLU A 144 9.30 -7.75 -14.94
C GLU A 144 9.48 -9.19 -14.45
N LYS A 145 10.04 -9.36 -13.25
CA LYS A 145 10.23 -10.66 -12.62
C LYS A 145 8.90 -11.29 -12.19
N ILE A 146 7.94 -10.48 -11.74
CA ILE A 146 6.63 -10.97 -11.30
C ILE A 146 5.91 -11.66 -12.44
N PHE A 147 5.73 -10.99 -13.58
CA PHE A 147 5.03 -11.59 -14.72
C PHE A 147 5.75 -12.84 -15.21
N LYS A 148 7.08 -12.82 -15.29
CA LYS A 148 7.86 -13.99 -15.72
C LYS A 148 7.70 -15.22 -14.80
N ASP A 149 7.64 -15.00 -13.48
CA ASP A 149 7.67 -16.09 -12.50
C ASP A 149 6.25 -16.57 -12.09
N PHE A 150 5.22 -15.73 -12.26
CA PHE A 150 3.88 -15.98 -11.72
C PHE A 150 2.75 -16.02 -12.76
N ASP A 151 2.96 -15.55 -13.99
CA ASP A 151 2.01 -15.81 -15.09
C ASP A 151 2.14 -17.28 -15.51
N VAL A 152 1.33 -18.13 -14.89
CA VAL A 152 1.31 -19.58 -15.16
C VAL A 152 0.43 -19.87 -16.36
N SER A 153 -0.59 -19.03 -16.57
CA SER A 153 -1.52 -19.14 -17.68
C SER A 153 -0.87 -18.83 -19.04
N GLY A 154 0.15 -17.98 -19.07
CA GLY A 154 0.85 -17.52 -20.27
C GLY A 154 0.09 -16.46 -21.06
N ASP A 155 -0.84 -15.73 -20.43
CA ASP A 155 -1.64 -14.68 -21.07
C ASP A 155 -1.02 -13.28 -20.96
N GLU A 156 0.20 -13.20 -20.42
CA GLU A 156 0.97 -11.97 -20.15
C GLU A 156 0.31 -11.04 -19.12
N GLN A 157 -0.66 -11.56 -18.38
CA GLN A 157 -1.37 -10.85 -17.31
C GLN A 157 -1.32 -11.67 -16.02
N LEU A 158 -1.86 -11.11 -14.93
CA LEU A 158 -2.02 -11.85 -13.67
C LEU A 158 -3.49 -11.94 -13.34
N ASN A 159 -4.05 -13.14 -13.34
CA ASN A 159 -5.33 -13.35 -12.68
C ASN A 159 -5.16 -13.30 -11.15
N TYR A 160 -6.28 -13.23 -10.41
CA TYR A 160 -6.23 -13.10 -8.95
C TYR A 160 -5.44 -14.21 -8.24
N LYS A 161 -5.47 -15.46 -8.74
CA LYS A 161 -4.72 -16.56 -8.13
C LYS A 161 -3.22 -16.36 -8.28
N GLU A 162 -2.78 -15.94 -9.46
CA GLU A 162 -1.37 -15.65 -9.76
C GLU A 162 -0.87 -14.44 -8.96
N PHE A 163 -1.67 -13.38 -8.91
CA PHE A 163 -1.40 -12.22 -8.06
C PHE A 163 -1.27 -12.63 -6.59
N LYS A 164 -2.18 -13.46 -6.07
CA LYS A 164 -2.14 -13.93 -4.68
C LYS A 164 -0.92 -14.81 -4.37
N MET A 165 -0.51 -15.67 -5.30
CA MET A 165 0.75 -16.42 -5.17
C MET A 165 1.96 -15.47 -5.09
N PHE A 166 1.97 -14.43 -5.92
CA PHE A 166 2.99 -13.39 -5.87
C PHE A 166 3.04 -12.68 -4.49
N THR A 167 1.89 -12.32 -3.91
CA THR A 167 1.87 -11.64 -2.60
C THR A 167 2.41 -12.54 -1.48
N ILE A 168 2.05 -13.83 -1.48
CA ILE A 168 2.57 -14.84 -0.55
C ILE A 168 4.09 -14.94 -0.68
N PHE A 169 4.60 -15.09 -1.91
CA PHE A 169 6.04 -15.18 -2.16
C PHE A 169 6.80 -13.94 -1.67
N CYS A 170 6.23 -12.74 -1.85
CA CYS A 170 6.83 -11.50 -1.36
C CYS A 170 7.03 -11.51 0.16
N ILE A 171 6.04 -11.97 0.91
CA ILE A 171 6.09 -12.06 2.37
C ILE A 171 7.09 -13.10 2.84
N GLU A 172 7.07 -14.31 2.26
CA GLU A 172 8.02 -15.36 2.62
C GLU A 172 9.47 -14.91 2.39
N ARG A 173 9.72 -14.24 1.26
CA ARG A 173 11.04 -13.69 0.94
C ARG A 173 11.44 -12.57 1.89
N GLN A 174 10.51 -11.73 2.34
CA GLN A 174 10.77 -10.68 3.33
C GLN A 174 11.13 -11.29 4.68
N GLN A 175 10.33 -12.22 5.18
CA GLN A 175 10.56 -12.90 6.46
C GLN A 175 11.88 -13.66 6.47
N LYS A 176 12.25 -14.34 5.37
CA LYS A 176 13.54 -15.02 5.23
C LYS A 176 14.71 -14.04 5.37
N LYS A 177 14.65 -12.90 4.66
CA LYS A 177 15.69 -11.86 4.75
C LYS A 177 15.81 -11.28 6.17
N GLU A 178 14.70 -11.10 6.87
CA GLU A 178 14.70 -10.59 8.25
C GLU A 178 15.30 -11.61 9.24
N ARG A 179 14.96 -12.90 9.10
CA ARG A 179 15.56 -14.00 9.88
C ARG A 179 17.07 -14.07 9.66
N GLU A 180 17.52 -13.99 8.42
CA GLU A 180 18.96 -13.98 8.07
C GLU A 180 19.69 -12.76 8.66
N LYS A 181 19.10 -11.56 8.57
CA LYS A 181 19.65 -10.35 9.19
C LYS A 181 19.74 -10.47 10.71
N LYS A 182 18.70 -11.00 11.36
CA LYS A 182 18.69 -11.22 12.81
C LYS A 182 19.78 -12.20 13.24
N LYS A 183 19.95 -13.30 12.49
CA LYS A 183 21.02 -14.28 12.73
C LYS A 183 22.41 -13.66 12.57
N LYS A 184 22.63 -12.83 11.54
CA LYS A 184 23.91 -12.12 11.34
C LYS A 184 24.21 -11.13 12.47
N ARG A 185 23.21 -10.39 12.96
CA ARG A 185 23.38 -9.47 14.11
C ARG A 185 23.74 -10.22 15.39
N LEU A 186 23.02 -11.30 15.70
CA LEU A 186 23.29 -12.13 16.87
C LEU A 186 24.71 -12.71 16.84
N ASN A 187 25.17 -13.18 15.68
CA ASN A 187 26.52 -13.72 15.52
C ASN A 187 27.62 -12.66 15.65
N ALA A 188 27.33 -11.38 15.38
CA ALA A 188 28.29 -10.28 15.52
C ALA A 188 28.40 -9.73 16.95
N GLU A 189 27.42 -10.03 17.81
CA GLU A 189 27.36 -9.58 19.20
C GLU A 189 27.98 -10.57 20.20
N ILE A 190 28.38 -11.77 19.76
CA ILE A 190 29.11 -12.75 20.59
C ILE A 190 30.62 -12.46 20.45
N PRO A 191 31.31 -11.98 21.50
CA PRO A 191 32.75 -11.80 21.46
C PRO A 191 33.43 -13.17 21.31
N GLU A 192 34.50 -13.25 20.51
CA GLU A 192 35.35 -14.44 20.50
C GLU A 192 35.83 -14.73 21.93
N PRO A 193 35.77 -15.99 22.41
CA PRO A 193 36.30 -16.32 23.72
C PRO A 193 37.78 -15.97 23.72
N SER A 194 38.19 -15.11 24.65
CA SER A 194 39.60 -14.85 24.95
C SER A 194 40.28 -16.20 25.14
N GLY A 195 41.18 -16.53 24.22
CA GLY A 195 41.90 -17.80 24.22
C GLY A 195 42.62 -18.04 25.55
N PRO A 196 42.84 -19.30 25.95
CA PRO A 196 43.52 -19.61 27.19
C PRO A 196 44.95 -19.07 27.16
N ASP A 197 45.29 -18.26 28.17
CA ASP A 197 46.64 -17.80 28.51
C ASP A 197 47.57 -18.97 28.90
#